data_AF-A0A961PNZ6-F1
#
_entry.id   AF-A0A961PNZ6-F1
#
_cell.length_a   1.000
_cell.length_b   1.000
_cell.length_c   1.000
_cell.angle_alpha   90.00
_cell.angle_beta   90.00
_cell.angle_gamma   90.00
#
_symmetry.space_group_name_H-M   'P 1'
#
loop_
_entity.id
_entity.type
_entity.pdbx_description
1 polymer ?
#
loop_
_entity_poly.entity_id
_entity_poly.type
_entity_poly.pdbx_seq_one_letter_code
_entity_poly.pdbx_strand_id
1 'polypeptide(L)'
;MDFTHTEERRMLADSLRRTLERGADWGDLAELGVLGALFTEDEGGFGGHGYDIAVVFEELGRAGCNLPVLDAGLAGGMLADAGRADLVERLIAGDLKATLAYGEPGLRYDLGPIRTAANGGTVSGHKSFVTNADEAGLLVVTALEDGVVKVFGVDPRGPGVTMMTTPALMGGTIS
;
A
#
# COMPACT_ATOMS: atom_id res chain seq x y z
N MET A 1 -24.31 -17.89 -11.18
CA MET A 1 -23.12 -17.28 -10.58
C MET A 1 -23.03 -17.83 -9.17
N ASP A 2 -21.91 -18.44 -8.81
CA ASP A 2 -21.70 -19.01 -7.47
C ASP A 2 -20.94 -17.99 -6.62
N PHE A 3 -21.53 -17.58 -5.51
CA PHE A 3 -20.95 -16.60 -4.57
C PHE A 3 -20.36 -17.29 -3.34
N THR A 4 -20.26 -18.61 -3.36
CA THR A 4 -19.78 -19.42 -2.26
C THR A 4 -18.25 -19.37 -2.21
N HIS A 5 -17.68 -18.94 -1.08
CA HIS A 5 -16.24 -19.03 -0.85
C HIS A 5 -15.75 -20.48 -0.88
N THR A 6 -14.56 -20.68 -1.45
CA THR A 6 -13.79 -21.92 -1.28
C THR A 6 -13.45 -22.13 0.20
N GLU A 7 -13.06 -23.35 0.55
CA GLU A 7 -12.67 -23.69 1.92
C GLU A 7 -11.50 -22.83 2.42
N GLU A 8 -10.47 -22.65 1.60
CA GLU A 8 -9.31 -21.79 1.90
C GLU A 8 -9.73 -20.34 2.20
N ARG A 9 -10.60 -19.77 1.37
CA ARG A 9 -11.10 -18.39 1.56
C ARG A 9 -11.91 -18.26 2.86
N ARG A 10 -12.72 -19.27 3.20
CA ARG A 10 -13.45 -19.30 4.49
C ARG A 10 -12.48 -19.37 5.66
N MET A 11 -11.46 -20.21 5.58
CA MET A 11 -10.45 -20.34 6.63
C MET A 11 -9.66 -19.04 6.83
N LEU A 12 -9.27 -18.37 5.74
CA LEU A 12 -8.64 -17.05 5.78
C LEU A 12 -9.56 -16.02 6.44
N ALA A 13 -10.81 -15.92 5.98
CA ALA A 13 -11.79 -14.97 6.51
C ALA A 13 -12.03 -15.19 8.01
N ASP A 14 -12.25 -16.43 8.43
CA ASP A 14 -12.52 -16.78 9.83
C ASP A 14 -11.31 -16.50 10.73
N SER A 15 -10.09 -16.76 10.25
CA SER A 15 -8.86 -16.50 11.01
C SER A 15 -8.57 -15.01 11.10
N LEU A 16 -8.68 -14.28 9.99
CA LEU A 16 -8.53 -12.83 9.94
C LEU A 16 -9.54 -12.15 10.87
N ARG A 17 -10.82 -12.56 10.82
CA ARG A 17 -11.87 -12.02 11.69
C ARG A 17 -11.52 -12.16 13.17
N ARG A 18 -11.16 -13.37 13.61
CA ARG A 18 -10.79 -13.63 15.02
C ARG A 18 -9.60 -12.81 15.47
N THR A 19 -8.62 -12.62 14.60
CA THR A 19 -7.42 -11.83 14.93
C THR A 19 -7.76 -10.34 15.01
N LEU A 20 -8.55 -9.81 14.07
CA LEU A 20 -9.01 -8.43 14.09
C LEU A 20 -9.86 -8.11 15.34
N GLU A 21 -10.76 -9.02 15.74
CA GLU A 21 -11.57 -8.88 16.97
C GLU A 21 -10.73 -8.77 18.25
N ARG A 22 -9.50 -9.29 18.24
CA ARG A 22 -8.56 -9.24 19.37
C ARG A 22 -7.66 -8.01 19.35
N GLY A 23 -7.75 -7.17 18.32
CA GLY A 23 -6.89 -6.01 18.11
C GLY A 23 -5.59 -6.41 17.39
N ALA A 24 -5.70 -6.73 16.11
CA ALA A 24 -4.55 -7.11 15.28
C ALA A 24 -3.60 -5.93 15.07
N ASP A 25 -2.31 -6.23 15.03
CA ASP A 25 -1.28 -5.31 14.54
C ASP A 25 -0.78 -5.69 13.13
N TRP A 26 0.20 -4.96 12.62
CA TRP A 26 0.76 -5.19 11.29
C TRP A 26 1.47 -6.53 11.15
N GLY A 27 2.15 -7.00 12.21
CA GLY A 27 2.83 -8.28 12.23
C GLY A 27 1.83 -9.44 12.20
N ASP A 28 0.73 -9.32 12.95
CA ASP A 28 -0.36 -10.32 12.93
C ASP A 28 -0.92 -10.51 11.51
N LEU A 29 -1.10 -9.43 10.75
CA LEU A 29 -1.58 -9.50 9.36
C LEU A 29 -0.56 -10.19 8.44
N ALA A 30 0.74 -9.94 8.64
CA ALA A 30 1.80 -10.60 7.89
C ALA A 30 1.87 -12.10 8.21
N GLU A 31 1.80 -12.49 9.49
CA GLU A 31 1.83 -13.88 9.94
C GLU A 31 0.61 -14.68 9.47
N LEU A 32 -0.57 -14.06 9.44
CA LEU A 32 -1.76 -14.65 8.81
C LEU A 32 -1.67 -14.71 7.28
N GLY A 33 -0.67 -14.04 6.70
CA GLY A 33 -0.43 -13.96 5.28
C GLY A 33 -1.40 -13.04 4.52
N VAL A 34 -2.10 -12.14 5.23
CA VAL A 34 -2.98 -11.14 4.61
C VAL A 34 -2.22 -10.31 3.57
N LEU A 35 -0.95 -9.98 3.85
CA LEU A 35 -0.12 -9.22 2.94
C LEU A 35 0.28 -10.04 1.72
N GLY A 36 0.62 -11.32 1.89
CA GLY A 36 0.89 -12.25 0.79
C GLY A 36 -0.33 -12.52 -0.09
N ALA A 37 -1.54 -12.38 0.45
CA ALA A 37 -2.80 -12.49 -0.29
C ALA A 37 -3.13 -11.26 -1.19
N LEU A 38 -2.23 -10.27 -1.26
CA LEU A 38 -2.31 -9.15 -2.21
C LEU A 38 -1.45 -9.34 -3.47
N PHE A 39 -0.54 -10.32 -3.47
CA PHE A 39 0.44 -10.57 -4.52
C PHE A 39 0.30 -11.96 -5.14
N THR A 40 0.59 -12.05 -6.43
CA THR A 40 0.63 -13.32 -7.16
C THR A 40 1.76 -14.23 -6.67
N GLU A 41 1.70 -15.52 -7.03
CA GLU A 41 2.76 -16.48 -6.71
C GLU A 41 4.12 -16.08 -7.33
N ASP A 42 4.10 -15.52 -8.54
CA ASP A 42 5.31 -15.02 -9.22
C ASP A 42 5.95 -13.81 -8.50
N GLU A 43 5.16 -13.09 -7.70
CA GLU A 43 5.60 -11.98 -6.85
C GLU A 43 5.96 -12.44 -5.42
N GLY A 44 5.92 -13.74 -5.14
CA GLY A 44 6.21 -14.32 -3.82
C GLY A 44 5.01 -14.32 -2.85
N GLY A 45 3.83 -13.92 -3.33
CA GLY A 45 2.59 -14.02 -2.59
C GLY A 45 1.90 -15.37 -2.79
N PHE A 46 0.65 -15.44 -2.36
CA PHE A 46 -0.21 -16.61 -2.52
C PHE A 46 -1.67 -16.24 -2.82
N GLY A 47 -1.91 -14.96 -3.12
CA GLY A 47 -3.21 -14.46 -3.54
C GLY A 47 -3.03 -13.15 -4.31
N GLY A 48 -3.38 -13.13 -5.59
CA GLY A 48 -3.30 -11.92 -6.42
C GLY A 48 -4.53 -11.78 -7.31
N HIS A 49 -5.63 -12.42 -6.89
CA HIS A 49 -6.84 -12.55 -7.68
C HIS A 49 -7.98 -11.83 -6.97
N GLY A 50 -8.88 -11.24 -7.75
CA GLY A 50 -9.89 -10.31 -7.23
C GLY A 50 -10.76 -10.89 -6.11
N TYR A 51 -11.01 -12.20 -6.09
CA TYR A 51 -11.82 -12.84 -5.04
C TYR A 51 -11.07 -13.00 -3.71
N ASP A 52 -9.76 -13.28 -3.76
CA ASP A 52 -8.93 -13.46 -2.56
C ASP A 52 -8.71 -12.11 -1.87
N ILE A 53 -8.41 -11.09 -2.68
CA ILE A 53 -8.32 -9.69 -2.23
C ILE A 53 -9.67 -9.22 -1.68
N ALA A 54 -10.80 -9.54 -2.33
CA ALA A 54 -12.12 -9.13 -1.86
C ALA A 54 -12.45 -9.67 -0.46
N VAL A 55 -12.12 -10.93 -0.17
CA VAL A 55 -12.34 -11.54 1.16
C VAL A 55 -11.55 -10.78 2.24
N VAL A 56 -10.28 -10.47 1.96
CA VAL A 56 -9.43 -9.69 2.86
C VAL A 56 -10.07 -8.34 3.17
N PHE A 57 -10.41 -7.56 2.13
CA PHE A 57 -10.96 -6.22 2.33
C PHE A 57 -12.37 -6.22 2.91
N GLU A 58 -13.17 -7.27 2.71
CA GLU A 58 -14.46 -7.43 3.38
C GLU A 58 -14.29 -7.55 4.89
N GLU A 59 -13.38 -8.41 5.35
CA GLU A 59 -13.15 -8.60 6.79
C GLU A 59 -12.45 -7.39 7.43
N LEU A 60 -11.50 -6.75 6.74
CA LEU A 60 -10.89 -5.49 7.19
C LEU A 60 -11.94 -4.39 7.36
N GLY A 61 -12.82 -4.21 6.38
CA GLY A 61 -13.90 -3.23 6.43
C GLY A 61 -14.92 -3.54 7.52
N ARG A 62 -15.27 -4.82 7.71
CA ARG A 62 -16.18 -5.29 8.77
C ARG A 62 -15.64 -4.97 10.17
N ALA A 63 -14.34 -5.12 10.37
CA ALA A 63 -13.68 -4.82 11.64
C ALA A 63 -13.41 -3.32 11.85
N GLY A 64 -13.56 -2.48 10.81
CA GLY A 64 -13.11 -1.09 10.86
C GLY A 64 -11.59 -0.95 11.02
N CYS A 65 -10.84 -1.89 10.43
CA CYS A 65 -9.38 -1.91 10.53
C CYS A 65 -8.77 -0.66 9.87
N ASN A 66 -7.84 -0.01 10.58
CA ASN A 66 -7.13 1.19 10.12
C ASN A 66 -5.68 0.90 9.70
N LEU A 67 -5.28 -0.36 9.59
CA LEU A 67 -3.94 -0.74 9.15
C LEU A 67 -3.78 -0.46 7.64
N PRO A 68 -2.56 -0.09 7.17
CA PRO A 68 -2.31 0.39 5.80
C PRO A 68 -2.23 -0.73 4.75
N VAL A 69 -3.19 -1.68 4.76
CA VAL A 69 -3.21 -2.83 3.83
C VAL A 69 -3.46 -2.37 2.39
N LEU A 70 -4.32 -1.37 2.19
CA LEU A 70 -4.54 -0.79 0.86
C LEU A 70 -3.28 -0.12 0.32
N ASP A 71 -2.60 0.67 1.16
CA ASP A 71 -1.34 1.33 0.79
C ASP A 71 -0.29 0.31 0.38
N ALA A 72 -0.18 -0.78 1.13
CA ALA A 72 0.75 -1.87 0.86
C ALA A 72 0.46 -2.58 -0.47
N GLY A 73 -0.82 -2.82 -0.80
CA GLY A 73 -1.21 -3.38 -2.10
C GLY A 73 -0.89 -2.43 -3.27
N LEU A 74 -1.21 -1.14 -3.14
CA LEU A 74 -0.97 -0.15 -4.19
C LEU A 74 0.53 0.11 -4.42
N ALA A 75 1.27 0.35 -3.34
CA ALA A 75 2.72 0.59 -3.41
C ALA A 75 3.45 -0.69 -3.82
N GLY A 76 3.06 -1.84 -3.26
CA GLY A 76 3.62 -3.14 -3.60
C GLY A 76 3.45 -3.50 -5.07
N GLY A 77 2.26 -3.30 -5.65
CA GLY A 77 2.05 -3.54 -7.08
C GLY A 77 2.97 -2.69 -7.97
N MET A 78 3.17 -1.42 -7.61
CA MET A 78 4.13 -0.54 -8.31
C MET A 78 5.59 -1.02 -8.16
N LEU A 79 5.94 -1.60 -7.01
CA LEU A 79 7.26 -2.19 -6.77
C LEU A 79 7.46 -3.48 -7.56
N ALA A 80 6.44 -4.33 -7.64
CA ALA A 80 6.45 -5.55 -8.45
C ALA A 80 6.62 -5.22 -9.94
N ASP A 81 5.82 -4.29 -10.47
CA ASP A 81 5.93 -3.80 -11.85
C ASP A 81 7.31 -3.18 -12.14
N ALA A 82 7.94 -2.55 -11.14
CA ALA A 82 9.29 -1.99 -11.24
C ALA A 82 10.41 -3.04 -11.06
N GLY A 83 10.08 -4.32 -10.89
CA GLY A 83 11.04 -5.42 -10.71
C GLY A 83 11.77 -5.38 -9.36
N ARG A 84 11.17 -4.79 -8.33
CA ARG A 84 11.74 -4.67 -6.97
C ARG A 84 11.27 -5.79 -6.05
N ALA A 85 11.54 -7.03 -6.46
CA ALA A 85 11.21 -8.23 -5.69
C ALA A 85 11.72 -8.19 -4.24
N ASP A 86 12.91 -7.62 -4.02
CA ASP A 86 13.51 -7.42 -2.70
C ASP A 86 12.64 -6.59 -1.74
N LEU A 87 11.90 -5.61 -2.27
CA LEU A 87 11.01 -4.77 -1.48
C LEU A 87 9.62 -5.39 -1.32
N VAL A 88 9.15 -6.11 -2.34
CA VAL A 88 7.89 -6.87 -2.28
C VAL A 88 7.98 -7.96 -1.22
N GLU A 89 9.07 -8.73 -1.18
CA GLU A 89 9.32 -9.75 -0.16
C GLU A 89 9.28 -9.17 1.26
N ARG A 90 9.94 -8.02 1.48
CA ARG A 90 9.91 -7.33 2.78
C ARG A 90 8.53 -6.81 3.16
N LEU A 91 7.73 -6.40 2.18
CA LEU A 91 6.36 -5.95 2.41
C LEU A 91 5.48 -7.14 2.79
N ILE A 92 5.57 -8.26 2.06
CA ILE A 92 4.85 -9.52 2.37
C ILE A 92 5.21 -10.03 3.76
N ALA A 93 6.49 -9.97 4.15
CA ALA A 93 6.97 -10.37 5.46
C ALA A 93 6.52 -9.43 6.61
N GLY A 94 5.94 -8.27 6.31
CA GLY A 94 5.55 -7.27 7.31
C GLY A 94 6.69 -6.36 7.77
N ASP A 95 7.91 -6.51 7.23
CA ASP A 95 9.09 -5.71 7.58
C ASP A 95 9.11 -4.31 6.95
N LEU A 96 8.24 -4.08 5.96
CA LEU A 96 8.12 -2.81 5.25
C LEU A 96 6.66 -2.39 5.10
N LYS A 97 6.32 -1.23 5.66
CA LYS A 97 5.12 -0.46 5.25
C LYS A 97 5.50 0.46 4.10
N ALA A 98 4.79 0.40 2.98
CA ALA A 98 4.99 1.30 1.84
C ALA A 98 3.67 1.97 1.46
N THR A 99 3.73 3.20 0.95
CA THR A 99 2.55 3.92 0.44
C THR A 99 2.85 4.59 -0.90
N LEU A 100 1.81 4.75 -1.73
CA LEU A 100 1.88 5.35 -3.05
C LEU A 100 1.55 6.84 -2.99
N ALA A 101 2.55 7.69 -3.24
CA ALA A 101 2.42 9.13 -3.28
C ALA A 101 2.29 9.62 -4.74
N TYR A 102 1.07 9.57 -5.28
CA TYR A 102 0.80 9.93 -6.67
C TYR A 102 0.08 11.27 -6.85
N GLY A 103 -0.86 11.60 -5.97
CA GLY A 103 -1.69 12.81 -6.04
C GLY A 103 -0.91 14.10 -5.81
N GLU A 104 -1.29 15.18 -6.49
CA GLU A 104 -0.68 16.51 -6.33
C GLU A 104 -1.71 17.59 -6.01
N PRO A 105 -1.31 18.67 -5.30
CA PRO A 105 -2.18 19.82 -5.07
C PRO A 105 -2.79 20.37 -6.38
N GLY A 106 -4.11 20.49 -6.41
CA GLY A 106 -4.85 20.99 -7.57
C GLY A 106 -5.25 19.92 -8.59
N LEU A 107 -4.80 18.67 -8.45
CA LEU A 107 -5.14 17.54 -9.33
C LEU A 107 -6.14 16.57 -8.68
N ARG A 108 -7.10 17.08 -7.91
CA ARG A 108 -8.09 16.20 -7.25
C ARG A 108 -9.01 15.57 -8.30
N TYR A 109 -8.95 14.25 -8.43
CA TYR A 109 -9.62 13.45 -9.47
C TYR A 109 -9.08 13.70 -10.90
N ASP A 110 -7.88 14.28 -11.02
CA ASP A 110 -7.15 14.41 -12.27
C ASP A 110 -5.79 13.72 -12.12
N LEU A 111 -5.31 13.05 -13.17
CA LEU A 111 -4.01 12.36 -13.17
C LEU A 111 -2.93 13.17 -13.91
N GLY A 112 -3.22 14.37 -14.43
CA GLY A 112 -2.15 15.20 -14.95
C GLY A 112 -2.55 16.48 -15.69
N PRO A 113 -1.55 17.27 -16.13
CA PRO A 113 -0.12 16.99 -16.01
C PRO A 113 0.41 17.22 -14.58
N ILE A 114 1.16 16.23 -14.07
CA ILE A 114 1.86 16.33 -12.78
C ILE A 114 3.07 17.28 -12.89
N ARG A 115 3.55 17.80 -11.77
CA ARG A 115 4.68 18.74 -11.66
C ARG A 115 5.87 18.19 -10.91
N THR A 116 5.68 17.18 -10.05
CA THR A 116 6.80 16.54 -9.35
C THR A 116 7.77 15.99 -10.40
N ALA A 117 9.05 16.34 -10.27
CA ALA A 117 10.09 15.97 -11.22
C ALA A 117 11.22 15.21 -10.53
N ALA A 118 11.89 14.35 -11.29
CA ALA A 118 13.09 13.65 -10.88
C ALA A 118 14.25 14.05 -11.81
N ASN A 119 15.41 14.32 -11.21
CA ASN A 119 16.64 14.63 -11.94
C ASN A 119 17.85 14.11 -11.15
N GLY A 120 18.64 13.23 -11.74
CA GLY A 120 19.89 12.76 -11.15
C GLY A 120 19.71 12.14 -9.76
N GLY A 121 18.61 11.41 -9.54
CA GLY A 121 18.28 10.80 -8.25
C GLY A 121 17.64 11.74 -7.22
N THR A 122 17.44 13.02 -7.55
CA THR A 122 16.70 13.96 -6.69
C THR A 122 15.26 14.08 -7.17
N VAL A 123 14.30 13.82 -6.28
CA VAL A 123 12.87 14.07 -6.53
C VAL A 123 12.48 15.41 -5.92
N SER A 124 11.80 16.27 -6.67
CA SER A 124 11.37 17.60 -6.25
C SER A 124 9.93 17.85 -6.65
N GLY A 125 9.07 18.15 -5.67
CA GLY A 125 7.66 18.42 -5.90
C GLY A 125 6.84 18.38 -4.61
N HIS A 126 5.53 18.43 -4.77
CA HIS A 126 4.58 18.35 -3.66
C HIS A 126 3.55 17.28 -3.98
N LYS A 127 3.47 16.29 -3.09
CA LYS A 127 2.38 15.30 -3.09
C LYS A 127 1.33 15.71 -2.06
N SER A 128 0.10 15.27 -2.28
CA SER A 128 -1.00 15.54 -1.38
C SER A 128 -1.93 14.34 -1.29
N PHE A 129 -2.61 14.23 -0.15
CA PHE A 129 -3.52 13.13 0.13
C PHE A 129 -2.81 11.77 0.15
N VAL A 130 -1.58 11.72 0.65
CA VAL A 130 -0.82 10.47 0.80
C VAL A 130 -1.24 9.81 2.11
N THR A 131 -1.90 8.67 2.03
CA THR A 131 -2.39 7.93 3.20
C THR A 131 -1.25 7.23 3.93
N ASN A 132 -1.28 7.30 5.26
CA ASN A 132 -0.36 6.60 6.17
C ASN A 132 1.14 6.85 5.89
N ALA A 133 1.49 8.02 5.35
CA ALA A 133 2.85 8.35 4.94
C ALA A 133 3.83 8.51 6.13
N ASP A 134 3.32 8.92 7.29
CA ASP A 134 4.11 9.09 8.52
C ASP A 134 4.52 7.74 9.16
N GLU A 135 3.75 6.68 8.91
CA GLU A 135 4.08 5.32 9.32
C GLU A 135 4.88 4.53 8.29
N ALA A 136 4.97 5.02 7.05
CA ALA A 136 5.65 4.32 5.98
C ALA A 136 7.17 4.23 6.23
N GLY A 137 7.76 3.10 5.82
CA GLY A 137 9.20 2.95 5.66
C GLY A 137 9.70 3.28 4.24
N LEU A 138 8.78 3.42 3.29
CA LEU A 138 9.07 3.78 1.90
C LEU A 138 7.88 4.54 1.28
N LEU A 139 8.17 5.66 0.65
CA LEU A 139 7.23 6.33 -0.25
C LEU A 139 7.53 5.91 -1.69
N VAL A 140 6.53 5.39 -2.40
CA VAL A 140 6.58 5.18 -3.84
C VAL A 140 6.02 6.43 -4.50
N VAL A 141 6.88 7.29 -5.03
CA VAL A 141 6.53 8.62 -5.53
C VAL A 141 6.47 8.63 -7.05
N THR A 142 5.37 9.12 -7.64
CA THR A 142 5.34 9.39 -9.08
C THR A 142 6.03 10.73 -9.40
N ALA A 143 6.95 10.74 -10.36
CA ALA A 143 7.62 11.96 -10.80
C ALA A 143 7.95 11.91 -12.30
N LEU A 144 8.03 13.09 -12.91
CA LEU A 144 8.47 13.26 -14.30
C LEU A 144 9.98 13.20 -14.40
N GLU A 145 10.48 12.29 -15.23
CA GLU A 145 11.88 12.23 -15.65
C GLU A 145 11.91 12.16 -17.18
N ASP A 146 12.61 13.09 -17.82
CA ASP A 146 12.68 13.21 -19.28
C ASP A 146 11.31 13.23 -19.99
N GLY A 147 10.32 13.85 -19.35
CA GLY A 147 8.95 13.97 -19.87
C GLY A 147 8.09 12.72 -19.71
N VAL A 148 8.60 11.69 -19.03
CA VAL A 148 7.88 10.43 -18.76
C VAL A 148 7.62 10.31 -17.26
N VAL A 149 6.41 9.90 -16.88
CA VAL A 149 6.09 9.60 -15.48
C VAL A 149 6.72 8.26 -15.11
N LYS A 150 7.53 8.25 -14.05
CA LYS A 150 8.14 7.07 -13.45
C LYS A 150 7.86 7.04 -11.95
N VAL A 151 8.15 5.90 -11.32
CA VAL A 151 8.06 5.72 -9.87
C VAL A 151 9.45 5.74 -9.24
N PHE A 152 9.56 6.39 -8.08
CA PHE A 152 10.80 6.53 -7.33
C PHE A 152 10.57 6.15 -5.88
N GLY A 153 11.48 5.34 -5.31
CA GLY A 153 11.49 5.08 -3.88
C GLY A 153 12.12 6.24 -3.13
N VAL A 154 11.39 6.84 -2.19
CA VAL A 154 11.85 7.94 -1.34
C VAL A 154 11.77 7.52 0.12
N ASP A 155 12.87 7.71 0.86
CA ASP A 155 12.88 7.54 2.31
C ASP A 155 12.05 8.67 2.96
N PRO A 156 10.94 8.37 3.66
CA PRO A 156 10.10 9.38 4.29
C PRO A 156 10.83 10.20 5.37
N ARG A 157 11.96 9.69 5.89
CA ARG A 157 12.82 10.36 6.88
C ARG A 157 14.11 10.89 6.23
N GLY A 158 14.20 10.84 4.91
CA GLY A 158 15.35 11.28 4.15
C GLY A 158 15.51 12.81 4.12
N PRO A 159 16.71 13.32 3.79
CA PRO A 159 16.95 14.76 3.67
C PRO A 159 16.00 15.42 2.67
N GLY A 160 15.39 16.53 3.07
CA GLY A 160 14.51 17.33 2.22
C GLY A 160 13.04 16.86 2.18
N VAL A 161 12.70 15.75 2.86
CA VAL A 161 11.31 15.31 3.01
C VAL A 161 10.68 16.02 4.20
N THR A 162 9.55 16.68 3.97
CA THR A 162 8.73 17.32 5.01
C THR A 162 7.28 16.90 4.84
N MET A 163 6.60 16.58 5.93
CA MET A 163 5.21 16.13 5.92
C MET A 163 4.36 16.99 6.84
N MET A 164 3.14 17.30 6.40
CA MET A 164 2.10 17.87 7.25
C MET A 164 0.99 16.83 7.42
N THR A 165 1.06 16.07 8.50
CA THR A 165 0.16 14.95 8.74
C THR A 165 -1.07 15.38 9.54
N THR A 166 -2.25 14.95 9.10
CA THR A 166 -3.52 15.11 9.81
C THR A 166 -4.21 13.77 10.02
N PRO A 167 -4.95 13.56 11.12
CA PRO A 167 -5.84 12.42 11.26
C PRO A 167 -6.87 12.37 10.12
N ALA A 168 -7.09 11.19 9.57
CA ALA A 168 -8.13 10.97 8.57
C ALA A 168 -9.47 10.65 9.24
N LEU A 169 -10.58 11.09 8.64
CA LEU A 169 -11.93 10.83 9.15
C LEU A 169 -12.22 9.32 9.30
N MET A 170 -11.64 8.50 8.42
CA MET A 170 -11.87 7.05 8.35
C MET A 170 -10.89 6.24 9.20
N GLY A 171 -10.07 6.89 10.04
CA GLY A 171 -8.94 6.27 10.73
C GLY A 171 -7.65 6.34 9.92
N GLY A 172 -6.51 6.23 10.61
CA GLY A 172 -5.19 6.46 10.02
C GLY A 172 -4.90 7.95 9.80
N THR A 173 -3.96 8.24 8.91
CA THR A 173 -3.45 9.60 8.66
C THR A 173 -3.40 9.93 7.18
N ILE A 174 -3.39 11.23 6.88
CA ILE A 174 -3.15 11.77 5.55
C ILE A 174 -2.07 12.83 5.65
N SER A 175 -1.12 12.81 4.71
CA SER A 175 -0.05 13.80 4.55
C SER A 175 -0.09 14.53 3.20
#